data_AF-A0AA96JGJ9-F1
#
_entry.id   AF-A0AA96JGJ9-F1
#
_cell.length_a   1.000
_cell.length_b   1.000
_cell.length_c   1.000
_cell.angle_alpha   90.00
_cell.angle_beta   90.00
_cell.angle_gamma   90.00
#
_symmetry.space_group_name_H-M   'P 1'
#
loop_
_entity.id
_entity.type
_entity.pdbx_description
1 polymer ?
#
loop_
_entity_poly.entity_id
_entity_poly.type
_entity_poly.pdbx_seq_one_letter_code
_entity_poly.pdbx_strand_id
1 'polypeptide(L)' 'MRRLGKARQVLADPGSRHLTIAEVAHRWGFASQAHFTRVFPSRFGRTPGETRPFIP' A
#
# COMPACT_ATOMS: atom_id res chain seq x y z
N MET A 1 12.06 9.43 -0.80
CA MET A 1 11.64 8.34 -1.73
C MET A 1 11.55 6.92 -1.12
N ARG A 2 11.82 6.65 0.18
CA ARG A 2 11.82 5.26 0.73
C ARG A 2 10.47 4.74 1.25
N ARG A 3 9.50 5.62 1.55
CA ARG A 3 8.25 5.26 2.26
C ARG A 3 7.26 4.44 1.40
N LEU A 4 7.06 4.84 0.14
CA LEU A 4 6.22 4.13 -0.83
C LEU A 4 6.73 2.71 -1.13
N GLY A 5 8.04 2.52 -1.23
CA GLY A 5 8.64 1.19 -1.44
C GLY A 5 8.38 0.23 -0.28
N LYS A 6 8.52 0.72 0.96
CA LYS A 6 8.19 -0.07 2.16
C LYS A 6 6.69 -0.35 2.28
N ALA A 7 5.84 0.62 1.96
CA ALA A 7 4.40 0.41 1.88
C ALA A 7 4.05 -0.71 0.88
N ARG A 8 4.71 -0.71 -0.29
CA ARG A 8 4.53 -1.76 -1.30
C ARG A 8 4.96 -3.14 -0.80
N GLN A 9 6.10 -3.24 -0.09
CA GLN A 9 6.53 -4.52 0.48
C GLN A 9 5.53 -5.06 1.49
N VAL A 10 4.99 -4.21 2.37
CA VAL A 10 3.95 -4.61 3.34
C VAL A 10 2.67 -5.04 2.62
N LEU A 11 2.27 -4.36 1.55
CA LEU A 11 1.08 -4.75 0.79
C LEU A 11 1.26 -6.05 0.02
N ALA A 12 2.47 -6.32 -0.47
CA ALA A 12 2.81 -7.56 -1.16
C ALA A 12 3.04 -8.74 -0.21
N ASP A 13 3.25 -8.48 1.09
CA ASP A 13 3.46 -9.49 2.11
C ASP A 13 2.11 -10.13 2.51
N PRO A 14 1.97 -11.47 2.35
CA PRO A 14 0.74 -12.16 2.73
C PRO A 14 0.49 -12.15 4.25
N GLY A 15 1.54 -12.07 5.07
CA GLY A 15 1.43 -11.95 6.53
C GLY A 15 0.77 -10.63 6.98
N SER A 16 0.89 -9.59 6.16
CA SER A 16 0.35 -8.25 6.39
C SER A 16 -1.07 -8.06 5.83
N ARG A 17 -1.77 -9.14 5.45
CA ARG A 17 -3.16 -9.08 4.94
C ARG A 17 -4.16 -8.53 5.96
N HIS A 18 -3.87 -8.66 7.25
CA HIS A 18 -4.66 -8.10 8.33
C HIS A 18 -4.62 -6.55 8.36
N LEU A 19 -3.59 -5.93 7.80
CA LEU A 19 -3.48 -4.47 7.75
C LEU A 19 -4.37 -3.90 6.65
N THR A 20 -5.10 -2.85 6.95
CA THR A 20 -5.86 -2.14 5.91
C THR A 20 -4.94 -1.26 5.05
N ILE A 21 -5.36 -0.92 3.82
CA ILE A 21 -4.63 0.03 2.96
C ILE A 21 -4.47 1.37 3.70
N ALA A 22 -5.48 1.77 4.48
CA ALA A 22 -5.46 2.97 5.31
C ALA A 22 -4.38 2.90 6.40
N GLU A 23 -4.28 1.79 7.14
CA GLU A 23 -3.23 1.59 8.15
C GLU A 23 -1.84 1.58 7.55
N VAL A 24 -1.64 0.90 6.42
CA VAL A 24 -0.36 0.92 5.72
C VAL A 24 -0.02 2.36 5.30
N ALA A 25 -0.98 3.10 4.74
CA ALA A 25 -0.79 4.50 4.37
C ALA A 25 -0.40 5.35 5.59
N HIS A 26 -1.11 5.21 6.71
CA HIS A 26 -0.85 5.98 7.92
C HIS A 26 0.53 5.67 8.52
N ARG A 27 0.91 4.39 8.58
CA ARG A 27 2.20 3.93 9.09
C ARG A 27 3.40 4.50 8.33
N TRP A 28 3.20 4.85 7.06
CA TRP A 28 4.21 5.44 6.19
C TRP A 28 4.06 6.96 6.01
N GLY A 29 3.19 7.61 6.80
CA GLY A 29 3.05 9.07 6.87
C GLY A 29 2.13 9.69 5.82
N PHE A 30 1.18 8.93 5.28
CA PHE A 30 0.11 9.47 4.44
C PHE A 30 -1.07 9.92 5.31
N ALA A 31 -1.62 11.09 4.96
CA ALA A 31 -2.75 11.68 5.68
C ALA A 31 -4.03 10.84 5.57
N SER A 32 -4.26 10.18 4.44
CA SER A 32 -5.45 9.35 4.22
C SER A 32 -5.24 8.32 3.12
N GLN A 33 -6.03 7.23 3.18
CA GLN A 33 -6.09 6.21 2.14
C GLN A 33 -6.35 6.81 0.74
N ALA A 34 -7.30 7.74 0.61
CA ALA A 34 -7.64 8.35 -0.68
C ALA A 34 -6.46 9.12 -1.32
N HIS A 35 -5.66 9.80 -0.50
CA HIS A 35 -4.46 10.47 -0.98
C HIS A 35 -3.41 9.44 -1.40
N PHE A 36 -3.22 8.38 -0.60
CA PHE A 36 -2.32 7.28 -0.89
C PHE A 36 -2.69 6.54 -2.18
N THR A 37 -3.95 6.19 -2.39
CA THR A 37 -4.42 5.47 -3.57
C THR A 37 -4.35 6.29 -4.85
N ARG A 38 -4.32 7.63 -4.79
CA ARG A 38 -4.04 8.49 -5.96
C ARG A 38 -2.55 8.54 -6.31
N VAL A 39 -1.67 8.67 -5.31
CA VAL A 39 -0.22 8.86 -5.55
C VAL A 39 0.55 7.55 -5.74
N PHE A 40 0.03 6.44 -5.21
CA PHE A 40 0.65 5.11 -5.31
C PHE A 40 0.75 4.58 -6.76
N PRO A 41 -0.34 4.54 -7.56
CA PRO A 41 -0.26 4.11 -8.96
C PRO A 41 0.57 5.06 -9.82
N SER A 42 0.63 6.36 -9.51
CA SER A 42 1.55 7.30 -10.18
C SER A 42 3.03 6.91 -10.03
N ARG A 43 3.36 6.07 -9.04
CA ARG A 43 4.73 5.57 -8.78
C ARG A 43 4.96 4.14 -9.23
N PHE A 44 3.96 3.28 -9.11
CA PHE A 44 4.09 1.83 -9.29
C PHE A 44 3.27 1.26 -10.45
N GLY A 45 2.43 2.08 -11.09
CA GLY A 45 1.58 1.68 -12.22
C GLY A 45 0.40 0.79 -11.86
N ARG A 46 0.20 0.46 -10.58
CA ARG A 46 -0.87 -0.42 -10.08
C ARG A 46 -1.43 0.11 -8.77
N THR A 47 -2.67 -0.23 -8.45
CA THR A 47 -3.27 0.19 -7.18
C THR A 47 -2.69 -0.60 -5.99
N PRO A 48 -2.74 -0.05 -4.77
CA PRO A 48 -2.28 -0.79 -3.59
C PRO A 48 -3.13 -2.03 -3.29
N GLY A 49 -4.38 -2.10 -3.77
CA GLY A 49 -5.24 -3.29 -3.69
C GLY A 49 -4.75 -4.41 -4.61
N GLU A 50 -4.40 -4.11 -5.86
CA GLU A 50 -3.84 -5.07 -6.82
C GLU A 50 -2.43 -5.57 -6.46
N THR A 51 -1.72 -4.80 -5.64
CA THR A 51 -0.41 -5.24 -5.12
C THR A 51 -0.56 -6.38 -4.11
N ARG A 52 -1.74 -6.53 -3.49
CA ARG A 52 -1.97 -7.59 -2.51
C ARG A 52 -2.09 -8.94 -3.23
N PRO A 53 -1.33 -9.97 -2.81
CA PRO A 53 -1.48 -11.29 -3.40
C PRO A 53 -2.90 -11.81 -3.08
N PHE A 54 -3.59 -12.26 -4.13
CA PHE A 54 -4.79 -13.05 -3.97
C PHE A 54 -4.36 -14.45 -3.53
N ILE A 55 -4.71 -14.83 -2.30
CA ILE A 55 -4.51 -16.17 -1.77
C ILE A 55 -5.90 -16.80 -1.71
N PRO A 56 -6.15 -17.91 -2.44
CA PRO A 56 -7.42 -18.63 -2.42
C PRO A 56 -7.72 -19.23 -1.04
#